data_AF-A0A564YDZ9-F1
#
_entry.id   AF-A0A564YDZ9-F1
#
_cell.length_a   1.000
_cell.length_b   1.000
_cell.length_c   1.000
_cell.angle_alpha   90.00
_cell.angle_beta   90.00
_cell.angle_gamma   90.00
#
_symmetry.space_group_name_H-M   'P 1'
#
loop_
_entity.id
_entity.type
_entity.pdbx_description
1 polymer ?
#
loop_
_entity_poly.entity_id
_entity_poly.type
_entity_poly.pdbx_seq_one_letter_code
_entity_poly.pdbx_strand_id
1 'polypeptide(L)'
;MASIEEILEQNITDESARNEVQRILYGGWLKNLKLPFETCQAGESTAKVAGYAFKNSDEQLRAPRIVRIGAIQHKIALPPTAAVKDQIAAAHKKIGDMIDAAGACGVNVLCMQEAWTMPFAFCTRERVPWCEFAESAENGPTTKLLSQYAKKYSMVIVSPILERDLEFSEVIWNTAVVIDQNGKFLGKSRKNHIPRVGDFNEVG
;
A
#
# COMPACT_ATOMS: atom_id res chain seq x y z
N MET A 1 -16.99 -4.74 9.93
CA MET A 1 -17.58 -5.10 8.63
C MET A 1 -17.13 -6.51 8.34
N ALA A 2 -18.06 -7.44 8.09
CA ALA A 2 -17.70 -8.80 7.74
C ALA A 2 -17.13 -8.84 6.32
N SER A 3 -16.14 -9.67 6.07
CA SER A 3 -15.61 -9.94 4.72
C SER A 3 -16.57 -10.80 3.92
N ILE A 4 -16.42 -10.82 2.59
CA ILE A 4 -17.22 -11.70 1.72
C ILE A 4 -16.96 -13.16 2.11
N GLU A 5 -15.71 -13.49 2.40
CA GLU A 5 -15.27 -14.80 2.84
C GLU A 5 -15.93 -15.21 4.16
N GLU A 6 -15.92 -14.35 5.18
CA GLU A 6 -16.59 -14.60 6.46
C GLU A 6 -18.10 -14.85 6.27
N ILE A 7 -18.75 -14.08 5.38
CA ILE A 7 -20.18 -14.27 5.09
C ILE A 7 -20.42 -15.61 4.39
N LEU A 8 -19.62 -15.95 3.37
CA LEU A 8 -19.76 -17.22 2.64
C LEU A 8 -19.51 -18.42 3.56
N GLU A 9 -18.50 -18.36 4.42
CA GLU A 9 -18.17 -19.43 5.36
C GLU A 9 -19.25 -19.63 6.43
N GLN A 10 -19.88 -18.55 6.88
CA GLN A 10 -20.98 -18.61 7.85
C GLN A 10 -22.28 -19.17 7.26
N ASN A 11 -22.54 -18.90 5.97
CA ASN A 11 -23.83 -19.22 5.34
C ASN A 11 -23.80 -20.47 4.47
N ILE A 12 -22.63 -20.92 4.01
CA ILE A 12 -22.47 -22.16 3.24
C ILE A 12 -21.89 -23.23 4.16
N THR A 13 -22.76 -24.00 4.78
CA THR A 13 -22.39 -25.04 5.76
C THR A 13 -21.91 -26.34 5.12
N ASP A 14 -22.32 -26.61 3.87
CA ASP A 14 -21.83 -27.75 3.10
C ASP A 14 -20.39 -27.50 2.60
N GLU A 15 -19.47 -28.38 2.98
CA GLU A 15 -18.04 -28.24 2.68
C GLU A 15 -17.76 -28.35 1.17
N SER A 16 -18.46 -29.24 0.46
CA SER A 16 -18.29 -29.42 -0.98
C SER A 16 -18.73 -28.17 -1.74
N ALA A 17 -19.88 -27.60 -1.38
CA ALA A 17 -20.39 -26.35 -1.93
C ALA A 17 -19.44 -25.19 -1.63
N ARG A 18 -18.90 -25.12 -0.41
CA ARG A 18 -17.92 -24.08 -0.05
C ARG A 18 -16.63 -24.18 -0.88
N ASN A 19 -16.12 -25.40 -1.04
CA ASN A 19 -14.94 -25.64 -1.89
C ASN A 19 -15.21 -25.25 -3.35
N GLU A 20 -16.40 -25.53 -3.86
CA GLU A 20 -16.77 -25.20 -5.24
C GLU A 20 -16.94 -23.68 -5.43
N VAL A 21 -17.57 -22.99 -4.49
CA VAL A 21 -17.65 -21.52 -4.49
C VAL A 21 -16.26 -20.91 -4.47
N GLN A 22 -15.38 -21.40 -3.59
CA GLN A 22 -14.00 -20.92 -3.53
C GLN A 22 -13.24 -21.17 -4.84
N ARG A 23 -13.44 -22.32 -5.47
CA ARG A 23 -12.84 -22.66 -6.77
C ARG A 23 -13.31 -21.73 -7.87
N ILE A 24 -14.61 -21.43 -7.92
CA ILE A 24 -15.21 -20.58 -8.96
C ILE A 24 -14.81 -19.11 -8.78
N LEU A 25 -14.89 -18.57 -7.55
CA LEU A 25 -14.64 -17.15 -7.30
C LEU A 25 -13.15 -16.81 -7.24
N TYR A 26 -12.33 -17.66 -6.62
CA TYR A 26 -10.94 -17.35 -6.28
C TYR A 26 -9.91 -18.30 -6.92
N GLY A 27 -10.36 -19.33 -7.65
CA GLY A 27 -9.46 -20.36 -8.18
C GLY A 27 -9.03 -21.42 -7.16
N GLY A 28 -9.63 -21.43 -5.96
CA GLY A 28 -9.39 -22.41 -4.91
C GLY A 28 -8.80 -21.80 -3.63
N TRP A 29 -8.48 -22.68 -2.67
CA TRP A 29 -7.91 -22.28 -1.39
C TRP A 29 -6.42 -21.98 -1.49
N LEU A 30 -6.01 -20.84 -0.95
CA LEU A 30 -4.61 -20.52 -0.71
C LEU A 30 -4.15 -21.12 0.63
N LYS A 31 -2.87 -21.43 0.73
CA LYS A 31 -2.29 -21.90 1.99
C LYS A 31 -2.08 -20.71 2.94
N ASN A 32 -2.68 -20.76 4.12
CA ASN A 32 -2.41 -19.77 5.16
C ASN A 32 -0.95 -19.82 5.62
N LEU A 33 -0.32 -18.65 5.73
CA LEU A 33 1.01 -18.50 6.31
C LEU A 33 0.89 -18.36 7.82
N LYS A 34 1.79 -19.04 8.55
CA LYS A 34 1.96 -18.81 9.99
C LYS A 34 2.72 -17.50 10.17
N LEU A 35 1.99 -16.45 10.52
CA LEU A 35 2.54 -15.13 10.82
C LEU A 35 2.83 -15.00 12.31
N PRO A 36 3.77 -14.12 12.71
CA PRO A 36 4.09 -13.90 14.13
C PRO A 36 2.94 -13.28 14.93
N PHE A 37 1.99 -12.62 14.24
CA PHE A 37 0.80 -11.99 14.82
C PHE A 37 -0.29 -11.86 13.75
N GLU A 38 -1.53 -11.73 14.18
CA GLU A 38 -2.71 -11.54 13.33
C GLU A 38 -3.18 -10.08 13.28
N THR A 39 -2.62 -9.23 14.15
CA THR A 39 -2.88 -7.80 14.18
C THR A 39 -1.62 -7.02 14.53
N CYS A 40 -1.57 -5.74 14.13
CA CYS A 40 -0.49 -4.83 14.49
C CYS A 40 -1.02 -3.44 14.87
N GLN A 41 -0.20 -2.67 15.60
CA GLN A 41 -0.49 -1.27 15.86
C GLN A 41 -0.47 -0.48 14.55
N ALA A 42 -1.35 0.51 14.44
CA ALA A 42 -1.49 1.37 13.30
C ALA A 42 -1.93 2.77 13.76
N GLY A 43 -0.97 3.58 14.20
CA GLY A 43 -1.23 4.89 14.80
C GLY A 43 -1.94 4.72 16.14
N GLU A 44 -3.20 5.15 16.24
CA GLU A 44 -4.06 4.94 17.41
C GLU A 44 -5.03 3.76 17.23
N SER A 45 -4.97 3.09 16.08
CA SER A 45 -5.84 1.97 15.72
C SER A 45 -5.06 0.66 15.61
N THR A 46 -5.78 -0.43 15.37
CA THR A 46 -5.20 -1.76 15.09
C THR A 46 -5.50 -2.16 13.66
N ALA A 47 -4.51 -2.70 12.95
CA ALA A 47 -4.67 -3.25 11.61
C ALA A 47 -4.67 -4.78 11.65
N LYS A 48 -5.49 -5.40 10.78
CA LYS A 48 -5.48 -6.85 10.57
C LYS A 48 -4.27 -7.22 9.72
N VAL A 49 -3.67 -8.37 10.02
CA VAL A 49 -2.51 -8.92 9.30
C VAL A 49 -2.89 -10.32 8.85
N ALA A 50 -2.79 -10.56 7.54
CA ALA A 50 -3.09 -11.86 6.93
C ALA A 50 -2.01 -12.23 5.93
N GLY A 51 -1.75 -13.53 5.78
CA GLY A 51 -0.69 -14.04 4.92
C GLY A 51 -1.11 -15.32 4.22
N TYR A 52 -0.90 -15.35 2.91
CA TYR A 52 -1.28 -16.46 2.05
C TYR A 52 -0.11 -16.84 1.15
N ALA A 53 -0.01 -18.12 0.79
CA ALA A 53 0.98 -18.64 -0.13
C ALA A 53 0.29 -19.20 -1.37
N PHE A 54 0.79 -18.78 -2.54
CA PHE A 54 0.48 -19.39 -3.82
C PHE A 54 1.27 -20.70 -3.98
N LYS A 55 0.65 -21.68 -4.62
CA LYS A 55 1.32 -22.94 -4.97
C LYS A 55 2.37 -22.66 -6.04
N ASN A 56 3.56 -23.20 -5.88
CA ASN A 56 4.57 -23.31 -6.93
C ASN A 56 4.63 -24.76 -7.42
N SER A 57 5.08 -24.94 -8.66
CA SER A 57 5.47 -26.25 -9.17
C SER A 57 6.97 -26.45 -8.96
N ASP A 58 7.38 -27.66 -8.60
CA ASP A 58 8.80 -27.99 -8.51
C ASP A 58 9.42 -28.02 -9.91
N GLU A 59 10.54 -27.31 -10.08
CA GLU A 59 11.34 -27.34 -11.30
C GLU A 59 12.62 -28.14 -11.06
N GLN A 60 13.01 -28.98 -12.03
CA GLN A 60 14.24 -29.80 -11.92
C GLN A 60 15.53 -28.97 -12.07
N LEU A 61 15.46 -27.83 -12.77
CA LEU A 61 16.63 -27.02 -13.14
C LEU A 61 16.75 -25.71 -12.38
N ARG A 62 15.73 -25.30 -11.63
CA ARG A 62 15.70 -24.01 -10.94
C ARG A 62 15.27 -24.21 -9.50
N ALA A 63 16.03 -23.59 -8.60
CA ALA A 63 15.58 -23.45 -7.23
C ALA A 63 14.37 -22.49 -7.17
N PRO A 64 13.42 -22.72 -6.24
CA PRO A 64 12.30 -21.82 -6.04
C PRO A 64 12.77 -20.40 -5.70
N ARG A 65 12.30 -19.42 -6.47
CA ARG A 65 12.50 -18.00 -6.15
C ARG A 65 11.34 -17.49 -5.28
N ILE A 66 11.43 -17.78 -3.99
CA ILE A 66 10.40 -17.37 -3.02
C ILE A 66 10.55 -15.88 -2.70
N VAL A 67 9.46 -15.14 -2.83
CA VAL A 67 9.39 -13.70 -2.51
C VAL A 67 8.13 -13.47 -1.68
N ARG A 68 8.25 -12.70 -0.60
CA ARG A 68 7.11 -12.21 0.20
C ARG A 68 6.76 -10.80 -0.23
N ILE A 69 5.52 -10.62 -0.67
CA ILE A 69 4.98 -9.32 -1.05
C ILE A 69 4.00 -8.88 0.03
N GLY A 70 4.14 -7.64 0.49
CA GLY A 70 3.22 -6.98 1.41
C GLY A 70 2.43 -5.89 0.71
N ALA A 71 1.16 -5.75 1.07
CA ALA A 71 0.31 -4.66 0.64
C ALA A 71 -0.30 -4.00 1.88
N ILE A 72 -0.20 -2.67 1.97
CA ILE A 72 -0.79 -1.89 3.05
C ILE A 72 -2.02 -1.14 2.52
N GLN A 73 -3.13 -1.27 3.25
CA GLN A 73 -4.32 -0.46 3.08
C GLN A 73 -4.68 0.20 4.41
N HIS A 74 -5.01 1.48 4.38
CA HIS A 74 -5.33 2.26 5.58
C HIS A 74 -6.39 3.32 5.30
N LYS A 75 -7.02 3.77 6.40
CA LYS A 75 -7.81 5.00 6.43
C LYS A 75 -6.94 6.15 6.89
N ILE A 76 -7.26 7.36 6.42
CA ILE A 76 -6.64 8.61 6.90
C ILE A 76 -6.63 8.67 8.42
N ALA A 77 -5.53 9.20 8.98
CA ALA A 77 -5.33 9.23 10.43
C ALA A 77 -6.00 10.42 11.10
N LEU A 78 -6.12 11.55 10.39
CA LEU A 78 -6.75 12.78 10.87
C LEU A 78 -7.85 13.23 9.90
N PRO A 79 -8.81 14.06 10.36
CA PRO A 79 -9.82 14.65 9.49
C PRO A 79 -9.18 15.50 8.36
N PRO A 80 -9.80 15.58 7.17
CA PRO A 80 -9.28 16.38 6.07
C PRO A 80 -9.17 17.89 6.37
N THR A 81 -9.86 18.37 7.42
CA THR A 81 -9.83 19.76 7.90
C THR A 81 -8.63 20.09 8.79
N ALA A 82 -7.83 19.10 9.21
CA ALA A 82 -6.61 19.33 9.98
C ALA A 82 -5.52 19.97 9.10
N ALA A 83 -4.48 20.56 9.72
CA ALA A 83 -3.37 21.12 8.95
C ALA A 83 -2.66 20.04 8.12
N VAL A 84 -2.29 20.36 6.87
CA VAL A 84 -1.64 19.42 5.91
C VAL A 84 -0.44 18.71 6.54
N LYS A 85 0.42 19.48 7.22
CA LYS A 85 1.60 18.95 7.91
C LYS A 85 1.26 17.88 8.95
N ASP A 86 0.21 18.10 9.74
CA ASP A 86 -0.21 17.16 10.79
C ASP A 86 -0.83 15.90 10.18
N GLN A 87 -1.58 16.05 9.08
CA GLN A 87 -2.12 14.92 8.33
C GLN A 87 -1.00 14.02 7.80
N ILE A 88 0.02 14.61 7.17
CA ILE A 88 1.19 13.87 6.66
C ILE A 88 1.94 13.19 7.81
N ALA A 89 2.21 13.90 8.90
CA ALA A 89 2.91 13.34 10.05
C ALA A 89 2.14 12.17 10.69
N ALA A 90 0.82 12.28 10.81
CA ALA A 90 -0.03 11.21 11.32
C ALA A 90 -0.09 10.00 10.37
N ALA A 91 -0.13 10.23 9.05
CA ALA A 91 -0.03 9.17 8.05
C ALA A 91 1.33 8.46 8.12
N HIS A 92 2.43 9.20 8.18
CA HIS A 92 3.79 8.67 8.33
C HIS A 92 3.94 7.80 9.58
N LYS A 93 3.45 8.26 10.73
CA LYS A 93 3.47 7.48 11.98
C LYS A 93 2.67 6.19 11.81
N LYS A 94 1.42 6.29 11.36
CA LYS A 94 0.50 5.15 11.20
C LYS A 94 1.07 4.09 10.25
N ILE A 95 1.63 4.52 9.13
CA ILE A 95 2.22 3.63 8.13
C ILE A 95 3.56 3.09 8.61
N GLY A 96 4.35 3.86 9.37
CA GLY A 96 5.55 3.37 10.04
C GLY A 96 5.29 2.14 10.89
N ASP A 97 4.24 2.16 11.73
CA ASP A 97 3.86 1.01 12.55
C ASP A 97 3.50 -0.23 11.69
N MET A 98 2.82 -0.02 10.57
CA MET A 98 2.48 -1.09 9.62
C MET A 98 3.69 -1.62 8.85
N ILE A 99 4.66 -0.76 8.50
CA ILE A 99 5.92 -1.15 7.86
C ILE A 99 6.74 -2.01 8.82
N ASP A 100 6.81 -1.63 10.10
CA ASP A 100 7.51 -2.42 11.12
C ASP A 100 6.89 -3.82 11.25
N ALA A 101 5.56 -3.92 11.18
CA ALA A 101 4.86 -5.19 11.14
C ALA A 101 5.17 -6.02 9.87
N ALA A 102 5.18 -5.37 8.69
CA ALA A 102 5.58 -6.03 7.44
C ALA A 102 7.02 -6.55 7.49
N GLY A 103 7.93 -5.78 8.08
CA GLY A 103 9.32 -6.18 8.35
C GLY A 103 9.40 -7.42 9.24
N ALA A 104 8.62 -7.48 10.32
CA ALA A 104 8.55 -8.65 11.20
C ALA A 104 7.97 -9.89 10.50
N CYS A 105 7.10 -9.70 9.50
CA CYS A 105 6.60 -10.77 8.63
C CYS A 105 7.59 -11.18 7.53
N GLY A 106 8.78 -10.57 7.45
CA GLY A 106 9.82 -10.88 6.46
C GLY A 106 9.45 -10.50 5.03
N VAL A 107 8.66 -9.44 4.85
CA VAL A 107 8.29 -8.93 3.52
C VAL A 107 9.54 -8.45 2.76
N ASN A 108 9.64 -8.80 1.48
CA ASN A 108 10.73 -8.40 0.60
C ASN A 108 10.37 -7.20 -0.28
N VAL A 109 9.09 -7.10 -0.68
CA VAL A 109 8.55 -6.00 -1.48
C VAL A 109 7.26 -5.51 -0.84
N LEU A 110 7.20 -4.24 -0.48
CA LEU A 110 6.05 -3.64 0.18
C LEU A 110 5.46 -2.53 -0.70
N CYS A 111 4.14 -2.54 -0.87
CA CYS A 111 3.42 -1.54 -1.65
C CYS A 111 2.34 -0.86 -0.80
N MET A 112 2.24 0.46 -0.93
CA MET A 112 1.18 1.26 -0.32
C MET A 112 0.07 1.56 -1.34
N GLN A 113 -1.11 1.89 -0.84
CA GLN A 113 -2.21 2.37 -1.69
C GLN A 113 -1.89 3.70 -2.38
N GLU A 114 -2.68 4.04 -3.41
CA GLU A 114 -2.58 5.29 -4.13
C GLU A 114 -2.67 6.52 -3.22
N ALA A 115 -1.82 7.52 -3.44
CA ALA A 115 -1.80 8.80 -2.73
C ALA A 115 -1.93 8.66 -1.20
N TRP A 116 -1.23 7.69 -0.61
CA TRP A 116 -1.45 7.25 0.77
C TRP A 116 -1.18 8.32 1.84
N THR A 117 -0.43 9.37 1.50
CA THR A 117 -0.05 10.49 2.38
C THR A 117 -1.13 11.58 2.47
N MET A 118 -2.20 11.50 1.69
CA MET A 118 -3.25 12.52 1.63
C MET A 118 -4.66 11.93 1.70
N PRO A 119 -5.66 12.69 2.14
CA PRO A 119 -7.05 12.38 1.84
C PRO A 119 -7.26 12.36 0.33
N PHE A 120 -8.14 11.46 -0.14
CA PHE A 120 -8.49 11.41 -1.56
C PHE A 120 -9.43 12.58 -1.90
N ALA A 121 -8.84 13.77 -2.05
CA ALA A 121 -9.54 15.03 -2.22
C ALA A 121 -9.71 15.46 -3.69
N PHE A 122 -9.33 14.62 -4.66
CA PHE A 122 -9.51 14.90 -6.10
C PHE A 122 -10.97 15.17 -6.51
N CYS A 123 -11.93 14.84 -5.64
CA CYS A 123 -13.34 15.14 -5.82
C CYS A 123 -13.69 16.63 -5.66
N THR A 124 -12.86 17.44 -4.99
CA THR A 124 -13.25 18.82 -4.62
C THR A 124 -12.94 19.86 -5.71
N ARG A 125 -12.17 19.53 -6.77
CA ARG A 125 -11.64 20.49 -7.77
C ARG A 125 -10.87 21.67 -7.18
N GLU A 126 -10.69 21.72 -5.86
CA GLU A 126 -9.97 22.77 -5.16
C GLU A 126 -8.48 22.51 -5.26
N ARG A 127 -7.69 23.55 -5.54
CA ARG A 127 -6.22 23.46 -5.57
C ARG A 127 -5.59 23.65 -4.20
N VAL A 128 -6.21 24.45 -3.34
CA VAL A 128 -5.72 24.77 -1.99
C VAL A 128 -6.66 24.12 -0.97
N PRO A 129 -6.15 23.43 0.07
CA PRO A 129 -4.73 23.19 0.40
C PRO A 129 -4.15 21.92 -0.27
N TRP A 130 -4.91 21.23 -1.14
CA TRP A 130 -4.59 19.88 -1.59
C TRP A 130 -3.28 19.75 -2.38
N CYS A 131 -2.89 20.77 -3.16
CA CYS A 131 -1.61 20.78 -3.87
C CYS A 131 -0.39 20.90 -2.93
N GLU A 132 -0.56 21.26 -1.66
CA GLU A 132 0.53 21.31 -0.67
C GLU A 132 1.00 19.91 -0.23
N PHE A 133 0.18 18.88 -0.48
CA PHE A 133 0.61 17.48 -0.29
C PHE A 133 1.64 17.04 -1.33
N ALA A 134 1.80 17.78 -2.43
CA ALA A 134 2.72 17.43 -3.49
C ALA A 134 4.18 17.65 -3.07
N GLU A 135 5.01 16.61 -3.20
CA GLU A 135 6.42 16.62 -2.77
C GLU A 135 7.37 16.14 -3.88
N SER A 136 8.67 16.35 -3.72
CA SER A 136 9.66 15.81 -4.66
C SER A 136 9.69 14.27 -4.59
N ALA A 137 9.62 13.59 -5.73
CA ALA A 137 9.66 12.13 -5.79
C ALA A 137 10.93 11.52 -5.17
N GLU A 138 12.08 12.14 -5.41
CA GLU A 138 13.37 11.66 -4.88
C GLU A 138 13.72 12.29 -3.53
N ASN A 139 13.50 13.60 -3.38
CA ASN A 139 14.00 14.37 -2.24
C ASN A 139 12.94 14.72 -1.19
N GLY A 140 11.70 14.28 -1.39
CA GLY A 140 10.56 14.54 -0.51
C GLY A 140 10.69 13.87 0.86
N PRO A 141 10.05 14.44 1.91
CA PRO A 141 10.08 13.87 3.25
C PRO A 141 9.60 12.43 3.30
N THR A 142 8.58 12.04 2.51
CA THR A 142 8.09 10.67 2.48
C THR A 142 9.13 9.69 1.95
N THR A 143 9.76 10.00 0.81
CA THR A 143 10.80 9.14 0.22
C THR A 143 11.99 8.97 1.18
N LYS A 144 12.39 10.04 1.89
CA LYS A 144 13.46 9.97 2.89
C LYS A 144 13.11 9.09 4.08
N LEU A 145 11.89 9.21 4.61
CA LEU A 145 11.40 8.35 5.69
C LEU A 145 11.41 6.88 5.25
N LEU A 146 10.83 6.58 4.09
CA LEU A 146 10.73 5.22 3.58
C LEU A 146 12.09 4.63 3.23
N SER A 147 13.06 5.44 2.81
CA SER A 147 14.44 5.01 2.58
C SER A 147 15.08 4.43 3.84
N GLN A 148 14.77 4.98 5.02
CA GLN A 148 15.24 4.45 6.29
C GLN A 148 14.63 3.08 6.59
N TYR A 149 13.33 2.91 6.35
CA TYR A 149 12.64 1.64 6.54
C TYR A 149 13.10 0.55 5.54
N ALA A 150 13.24 0.92 4.27
CA ALA A 150 13.71 0.03 3.22
C ALA A 150 15.07 -0.58 3.59
N LYS A 151 16.01 0.27 4.05
CA LYS A 151 17.31 -0.15 4.55
C LYS A 151 17.22 -0.99 5.84
N LYS A 152 16.42 -0.54 6.82
CA LYS A 152 16.22 -1.23 8.11
C LYS A 152 15.78 -2.68 7.91
N TYR A 153 14.89 -2.92 6.97
CA TYR A 153 14.29 -4.23 6.72
C TYR A 153 14.83 -4.97 5.50
N SER A 154 15.79 -4.40 4.78
CA SER A 154 16.28 -4.95 3.51
C SER A 154 15.13 -5.27 2.54
N MET A 155 14.23 -4.29 2.38
CA MET A 155 12.96 -4.43 1.68
C MET A 155 12.81 -3.35 0.61
N VAL A 156 12.33 -3.75 -0.57
CA VAL A 156 11.94 -2.82 -1.63
C VAL A 156 10.61 -2.19 -1.26
N ILE A 157 10.48 -0.87 -1.39
CA ILE A 157 9.24 -0.13 -1.07
C ILE A 157 8.73 0.61 -2.32
N VAL A 158 7.44 0.44 -2.61
CA VAL A 158 6.71 1.16 -3.66
C VAL A 158 5.75 2.15 -3.00
N SER A 159 5.95 3.43 -3.26
CA SER A 159 5.24 4.54 -2.61
C SER A 159 4.54 5.44 -3.63
N PRO A 160 3.22 5.25 -3.85
CA PRO A 160 2.41 6.18 -4.64
C PRO A 160 2.18 7.50 -3.89
N ILE A 161 2.63 8.61 -4.46
CA ILE A 161 2.52 9.96 -3.89
C ILE A 161 2.01 10.96 -4.92
N LEU A 162 1.61 12.13 -4.43
CA LEU A 162 1.47 13.31 -5.26
C LEU A 162 2.86 13.94 -5.43
N GLU A 163 3.37 13.91 -6.66
CA GLU A 163 4.68 14.47 -7.00
C GLU A 163 4.54 15.94 -7.41
N ARG A 164 5.42 16.81 -6.92
CA ARG A 164 5.70 18.13 -7.48
C ARG A 164 7.02 18.07 -8.23
N ASP A 165 6.96 18.27 -9.54
CA ASP A 165 8.15 18.25 -10.40
C ASP A 165 8.83 19.63 -10.43
N LEU A 166 9.85 19.81 -9.60
CA LEU A 166 10.57 21.09 -9.48
C LEU A 166 11.38 21.44 -10.74
N GLU A 167 11.72 20.47 -11.58
CA GLU A 167 12.48 20.71 -12.81
C GLU A 167 11.57 21.16 -13.96
N PHE A 168 10.33 20.65 -13.99
CA PHE A 168 9.33 20.96 -15.01
C PHE A 168 8.22 21.85 -14.45
N SER A 169 8.57 23.08 -14.06
CA SER A 169 7.62 24.16 -13.70
C SER A 169 6.64 23.80 -12.57
N GLU A 170 7.07 23.00 -11.59
CA GLU A 170 6.25 22.54 -10.46
C GLU A 170 4.98 21.79 -10.86
N VAL A 171 4.96 21.15 -12.03
CA VAL A 171 3.81 20.36 -12.47
C VAL A 171 3.56 19.21 -11.50
N ILE A 172 2.29 18.99 -11.18
CA ILE A 172 1.86 17.96 -10.24
C ILE A 172 1.54 16.67 -11.00
N TRP A 173 2.06 15.55 -10.49
CA TRP A 173 1.86 14.22 -11.06
C TRP A 173 1.41 13.21 -10.01
N ASN A 174 0.61 12.24 -10.44
CA ASN A 174 0.41 11.02 -9.67
C ASN A 174 1.54 10.04 -10.00
N THR A 175 2.34 9.70 -8.98
CA THR A 175 3.64 9.05 -9.19
C THR A 175 3.88 7.95 -8.18
N ALA A 176 4.22 6.76 -8.68
CA ALA A 176 4.76 5.67 -7.87
C ALA A 176 6.29 5.78 -7.80
N VAL A 177 6.83 5.97 -6.59
CA VAL A 177 8.27 5.96 -6.30
C VAL A 177 8.70 4.54 -5.92
N VAL A 178 9.85 4.08 -6.42
CA VAL A 178 10.45 2.80 -6.04
C VAL A 178 11.76 3.05 -5.29
N ILE A 179 11.86 2.47 -4.10
CA ILE A 179 13.05 2.52 -3.23
C ILE A 179 13.60 1.12 -3.10
N ASP A 180 14.89 0.94 -3.35
CA ASP A 180 15.55 -0.36 -3.25
C ASP A 180 15.76 -0.79 -1.79
N GLN A 181 16.15 -2.05 -1.59
CA GLN A 181 16.41 -2.63 -0.26
C GLN A 181 17.57 -1.98 0.50
N ASN A 182 18.39 -1.15 -0.15
CA ASN A 182 19.49 -0.41 0.49
C ASN A 182 19.03 0.99 0.96
N GLY A 183 17.77 1.35 0.69
CA GLY A 183 17.23 2.68 0.94
C GLY A 183 17.59 3.71 -0.14
N LYS A 184 17.96 3.27 -1.34
CA LYS A 184 18.26 4.16 -2.47
C LYS A 184 17.01 4.36 -3.33
N PHE A 185 16.77 5.60 -3.75
CA PHE A 185 15.81 5.88 -4.81
C PHE A 185 16.22 5.17 -6.10
N LEU A 186 15.39 4.24 -6.57
CA LEU A 186 15.63 3.47 -7.79
C LEU A 186 15.05 4.17 -9.02
N GLY A 187 13.90 4.83 -8.85
CA GLY A 187 13.20 5.52 -9.91
C GLY A 187 11.76 5.83 -9.56
N LYS A 188 11.03 6.34 -10.56
CA LYS A 188 9.61 6.70 -10.46
C LYS A 188 8.85 6.31 -11.72
N SER A 189 7.55 6.04 -11.58
CA SER A 189 6.61 5.83 -12.69
C SER A 189 5.38 6.72 -12.51
N ARG A 190 5.02 7.48 -13.53
CA ARG A 190 3.84 8.36 -13.52
C ARG A 190 2.60 7.63 -14.04
N LYS A 191 1.42 8.03 -13.56
CA LYS A 191 0.13 7.45 -13.97
C LYS A 191 -0.11 7.70 -15.46
N ASN A 192 -0.18 6.62 -16.25
CA ASN A 192 -0.33 6.69 -17.71
C ASN A 192 -1.75 7.11 -18.16
N HIS A 193 -2.77 6.71 -17.40
CA HIS A 193 -4.17 6.97 -17.73
C HIS A 193 -4.83 7.74 -16.59
N ILE A 194 -5.20 8.98 -16.88
CA ILE A 194 -5.82 9.90 -15.91
C ILE A 194 -7.34 9.81 -16.04
N PRO A 195 -8.06 9.30 -15.02
CA PRO A 195 -9.52 9.23 -15.06
C PRO A 195 -10.14 10.63 -15.06
N ARG A 196 -11.30 10.75 -15.71
CA ARG A 196 -12.12 11.97 -15.81
C ARG A 196 -13.60 11.72 -15.47
N VAL A 197 -13.88 10.64 -14.72
CA VAL A 197 -15.25 10.14 -14.53
C VAL A 197 -15.74 10.55 -13.14
N GLY A 198 -16.80 11.36 -13.08
CA GLY A 198 -17.48 11.74 -11.84
C GLY A 198 -16.57 12.49 -10.87
N ASP A 199 -16.50 12.01 -9.62
CA ASP A 199 -15.68 12.56 -8.53
C ASP A 199 -14.17 12.26 -8.69
N PHE A 200 -13.78 11.45 -9.68
CA PHE A 200 -12.39 11.17 -10.02
C PHE A 200 -11.93 12.09 -11.15
N ASN A 201 -11.73 13.38 -10.82
CA ASN A 201 -11.13 14.37 -11.72
C ASN A 201 -9.69 14.66 -11.30
N GLU A 202 -8.75 13.88 -11.83
CA GLU A 202 -7.32 14.00 -11.51
C GLU A 202 -6.58 15.00 -12.42
N VAL A 203 -7.30 15.83 -13.18
CA VAL A 203 -6.69 16.86 -14.05
C VAL A 203 -6.47 18.13 -13.24
N GLY A 204 -5.21 18.41 -12.91
CA GLY A 204 -4.75 19.70 -12.37
C GLY A 204 -4.61 20.77 -13.43
#